data_AF-A0A945ADQ0-F1
#
_entry.id   AF-A0A945ADQ0-F1
#
_cell.length_a   1.000
_cell.length_b   1.000
_cell.length_c   1.000
_cell.angle_alpha   90.00
_cell.angle_beta   90.00
_cell.angle_gamma   90.00
#
_symmetry.space_group_name_H-M   'P 1'
#
loop_
_entity.id
_entity.type
_entity.pdbx_description
1 polymer ?
#
loop_
_entity_poly.entity_id
_entity_poly.type
_entity_poly.pdbx_seq_one_letter_code
_entity_poly.pdbx_strand_id
1 'polypeptide(L)'
;NPGDEIITAPITDPGSVMPILIQNAVPVFADVDPLTMNMTPESIEANITDRTKAIILVHLFGRPCKVDEVAKIAEKYNVTLIEDCSQCHVTKYKGKYVGTFGHMGCFSLQQSKHMTTGDGGMTVTNDEDTYIRLKLFSDKGWDYKYMGDRDHEFVAPNYRMTEMQGAVGVAQLEKVRSGVVEKRIALGRLLCGLIADAPGVTPIPFDDDTEVSWWNFVFHVTGHDPDAFCKAVTAEGVSMGAHYIKDPIFMRGNYLTEKKTYGNSGFPFHHGVTSREYHYGPEIVPGAVKALSTVALWGMHEHMEEADIRDVAAAINKVANALSSK
;
A
#
# COMPACT_ATOMS: atom_id res chain seq x y z
N ASN A 1 16.50 -1.65 15.07
CA ASN A 1 17.96 -1.46 15.22
C ASN A 1 18.60 -1.35 13.85
N PRO A 2 19.74 -0.64 13.72
CA PRO A 2 20.50 -0.62 12.49
C PRO A 2 20.82 -2.03 12.00
N GLY A 3 20.54 -2.31 10.74
CA GLY A 3 20.73 -3.63 10.13
C GLY A 3 19.60 -4.63 10.36
N ASP A 4 18.58 -4.33 11.16
CA ASP A 4 17.39 -5.20 11.25
C ASP A 4 16.72 -5.30 9.88
N GLU A 5 16.17 -6.48 9.57
CA GLU A 5 15.44 -6.71 8.33
C GLU A 5 13.95 -6.41 8.53
N ILE A 6 13.38 -5.63 7.61
CA ILE A 6 11.95 -5.29 7.60
C ILE A 6 11.37 -5.76 6.27
N ILE A 7 10.45 -6.73 6.33
CA ILE A 7 9.81 -7.27 5.14
C ILE A 7 8.75 -6.28 4.65
N THR A 8 8.72 -5.97 3.36
CA THR A 8 7.74 -5.05 2.75
C THR A 8 7.46 -5.39 1.28
N ALA A 9 6.50 -4.70 0.67
CA ALA A 9 6.01 -4.98 -0.66
C ALA A 9 6.90 -4.36 -1.76
N PRO A 10 7.13 -5.07 -2.88
CA PRO A 10 7.83 -4.54 -4.06
C PRO A 10 6.94 -3.61 -4.90
N ILE A 11 5.62 -3.69 -4.75
CA ILE A 11 4.66 -2.78 -5.36
C ILE A 11 4.03 -1.93 -4.26
N THR A 12 4.56 -0.73 -4.06
CA THR A 12 4.08 0.23 -3.06
C THR A 12 4.61 1.63 -3.35
N ASP A 13 4.15 2.61 -2.58
CA ASP A 13 4.72 3.96 -2.52
C ASP A 13 6.06 3.97 -1.76
N PRO A 14 7.02 4.86 -2.10
CA PRO A 14 8.26 5.00 -1.33
C PRO A 14 8.05 5.20 0.18
N GLY A 15 6.90 5.70 0.61
CA GLY A 15 6.50 5.83 2.00
C GLY A 15 6.53 4.53 2.82
N SER A 16 6.40 3.35 2.20
CA SER A 16 6.55 2.07 2.92
C SER A 16 8.00 1.58 2.99
N VAL A 17 8.94 2.24 2.28
CA VAL A 17 10.35 1.81 2.14
C VAL A 17 11.32 2.80 2.78
N MET A 18 11.16 4.10 2.52
CA MET A 18 12.06 5.13 3.02
C MET A 18 12.17 5.16 4.55
N PRO A 19 11.07 4.99 5.34
CA PRO A 19 11.18 4.94 6.80
C PRO A 19 12.06 3.79 7.30
N ILE A 20 12.09 2.66 6.60
CA ILE A 20 12.98 1.52 6.95
C ILE A 20 14.44 2.00 6.89
N LEU A 21 14.82 2.66 5.79
CA LEU A 21 16.18 3.17 5.60
C LEU A 21 16.52 4.33 6.54
N ILE A 22 15.58 5.24 6.79
CA ILE A 22 15.75 6.37 7.73
C ILE A 22 16.00 5.84 9.16
N GLN A 23 15.43 4.68 9.50
CA GLN A 23 15.70 3.98 10.75
C GLN A 23 16.93 3.05 10.69
N ASN A 24 17.70 3.14 9.61
CA ASN A 24 18.89 2.35 9.34
C ASN A 24 18.66 0.84 9.27
N ALA A 25 17.42 0.42 9.10
CA ALA A 25 17.05 -0.96 8.86
C ALA A 25 17.19 -1.29 7.35
N VAL A 26 17.05 -2.56 7.02
CA VAL A 26 17.18 -3.08 5.66
C VAL A 26 15.82 -3.56 5.15
N PRO A 27 15.29 -3.00 4.04
CA PRO A 27 14.08 -3.52 3.43
C PRO A 27 14.36 -4.86 2.77
N VAL A 28 13.52 -5.86 3.06
CA VAL A 28 13.50 -7.17 2.39
C VAL A 28 12.18 -7.29 1.66
N PHE A 29 12.19 -7.68 0.39
CA PHE A 29 10.98 -7.67 -0.43
C PHE A 29 10.39 -9.07 -0.53
N ALA A 30 9.15 -9.22 -0.06
CA ALA A 30 8.36 -10.41 -0.34
C ALA A 30 7.61 -10.23 -1.65
N ASP A 31 7.63 -11.25 -2.51
CA ASP A 31 6.93 -11.24 -3.78
C ASP A 31 5.40 -11.22 -3.58
N VAL A 32 4.70 -10.91 -4.66
CA VAL A 32 3.26 -10.66 -4.67
C VAL A 32 2.53 -11.69 -5.51
N ASP A 33 1.23 -11.85 -5.25
CA ASP A 33 0.33 -12.49 -6.18
C ASP A 33 0.21 -11.61 -7.44
N PRO A 34 0.51 -12.11 -8.65
CA PRO A 34 0.47 -11.31 -9.87
C PRO A 34 -0.88 -10.70 -10.22
N LEU A 35 -1.97 -11.25 -9.70
CA LEU A 35 -3.34 -10.82 -9.96
C LEU A 35 -3.85 -9.81 -8.93
N THR A 36 -3.48 -9.97 -7.66
CA THR A 36 -3.91 -9.04 -6.60
C THR A 36 -2.89 -7.95 -6.30
N MET A 37 -1.64 -8.14 -6.72
CA MET A 37 -0.47 -7.30 -6.43
C MET A 37 -0.14 -7.17 -4.94
N ASN A 38 -0.83 -7.89 -4.06
CA ASN A 38 -0.55 -7.96 -2.64
C ASN A 38 0.49 -9.04 -2.34
N MET A 39 1.33 -8.81 -1.32
CA MET A 39 2.30 -9.81 -0.85
C MET A 39 1.60 -11.11 -0.45
N THR A 40 2.23 -12.24 -0.77
CA THR A 40 1.70 -13.55 -0.38
C THR A 40 2.24 -13.99 0.98
N PRO A 41 1.44 -14.67 1.82
CA PRO A 41 1.92 -15.24 3.08
C PRO A 41 3.14 -16.14 2.89
N GLU A 42 3.17 -16.94 1.82
CA GLU A 42 4.27 -17.85 1.53
C GLU A 42 5.57 -17.10 1.21
N SER A 43 5.50 -16.01 0.44
CA SER A 43 6.70 -15.22 0.13
C SER A 43 7.19 -14.42 1.33
N ILE A 44 6.27 -13.92 2.18
CA ILE A 44 6.62 -13.28 3.44
C ILE A 44 7.38 -14.27 4.34
N GLU A 45 6.81 -15.45 4.58
CA GLU A 45 7.42 -16.46 5.44
C GLU A 45 8.79 -16.91 4.91
N ALA A 46 8.93 -17.09 3.60
CA ALA A 46 10.20 -17.47 2.95
C ALA A 46 11.31 -16.41 3.11
N ASN A 47 10.96 -15.14 3.35
CA ASN A 47 11.92 -14.05 3.53
C ASN A 47 12.30 -13.79 4.99
N ILE A 48 11.70 -14.51 5.95
CA ILE A 48 12.04 -14.35 7.37
C ILE A 48 13.42 -14.93 7.66
N THR A 49 14.21 -14.19 8.43
CA THR A 49 15.50 -14.59 8.97
C THR A 49 15.60 -14.23 10.46
N ASP A 50 16.67 -14.64 11.12
CA ASP A 50 16.94 -14.26 12.53
C ASP A 50 17.07 -12.73 12.73
N ARG A 51 17.28 -11.98 11.63
CA ARG A 51 17.39 -10.51 11.62
C ARG A 51 16.06 -9.82 11.33
N THR A 52 15.03 -10.55 10.91
CA THR A 52 13.71 -9.96 10.67
C THR A 52 13.10 -9.47 11.97
N LYS A 53 12.63 -8.22 11.98
CA LYS A 53 11.98 -7.61 13.15
C LYS A 53 10.57 -7.14 12.89
N ALA A 54 10.23 -6.83 11.65
CA ALA A 54 8.88 -6.42 11.31
C ALA A 54 8.51 -6.80 9.88
N ILE A 55 7.20 -6.81 9.65
CA ILE A 55 6.56 -6.90 8.35
C ILE A 55 5.72 -5.63 8.20
N ILE A 56 5.95 -4.86 7.15
CA ILE A 56 5.06 -3.77 6.70
C ILE A 56 4.16 -4.35 5.61
N LEU A 57 2.95 -4.75 5.99
CA LEU A 57 1.97 -5.38 5.13
C LEU A 57 1.13 -4.32 4.41
N VAL A 58 1.45 -4.07 3.14
CA VAL A 58 0.77 -3.06 2.31
C VAL A 58 -0.53 -3.62 1.74
N HIS A 59 -1.66 -3.01 2.09
CA HIS A 59 -2.95 -3.30 1.47
C HIS A 59 -3.16 -2.44 0.22
N LEU A 60 -2.72 -2.95 -0.92
CA LEU A 60 -2.59 -2.20 -2.15
C LEU A 60 -3.93 -1.96 -2.84
N PHE A 61 -4.09 -0.78 -3.44
CA PHE A 61 -5.26 -0.30 -4.21
C PHE A 61 -6.62 -0.37 -3.52
N GLY A 62 -6.68 -0.47 -2.19
CA GLY A 62 -7.95 -0.66 -1.51
C GLY A 62 -8.32 -2.12 -1.27
N ARG A 63 -7.45 -3.06 -1.66
CA ARG A 63 -7.63 -4.49 -1.41
C ARG A 63 -6.82 -4.95 -0.19
N PRO A 64 -7.47 -5.48 0.86
CA PRO A 64 -6.81 -6.17 1.96
C PRO A 64 -5.95 -7.34 1.48
N CYS A 65 -4.82 -7.54 2.15
CA CYS A 65 -4.04 -8.78 2.09
C CYS A 65 -4.77 -9.89 2.86
N LYS A 66 -4.27 -11.12 2.76
CA LYS A 66 -4.62 -12.24 3.66
C LYS A 66 -4.02 -12.03 5.06
N VAL A 67 -4.43 -10.94 5.72
CA VAL A 67 -3.77 -10.42 6.92
C VAL A 67 -3.92 -11.33 8.13
N ASP A 68 -4.95 -12.18 8.18
CA ASP A 68 -5.09 -13.20 9.22
C ASP A 68 -4.02 -14.29 9.12
N GLU A 69 -3.63 -14.69 7.91
CA GLU A 69 -2.52 -15.63 7.68
C GLU A 69 -1.18 -14.97 8.02
N VAL A 70 -0.96 -13.72 7.59
CA VAL A 70 0.26 -12.98 7.91
C VAL A 70 0.39 -12.68 9.41
N ALA A 71 -0.71 -12.42 10.11
CA ALA A 71 -0.71 -12.25 11.57
C ALA A 71 -0.24 -13.53 12.29
N LYS A 72 -0.65 -14.71 11.83
CA LYS A 72 -0.16 -15.99 12.38
C LYS A 72 1.33 -16.20 12.12
N ILE A 73 1.82 -15.80 10.94
CA ILE A 73 3.26 -15.81 10.63
C ILE A 73 3.99 -14.87 11.58
N ALA A 74 3.49 -13.64 11.75
CA ALA A 74 4.10 -12.66 12.62
C ALA A 74 4.22 -13.15 14.08
N GLU A 75 3.16 -13.77 14.60
CA GLU A 75 3.15 -14.42 15.91
C GLU A 75 4.15 -15.57 16.00
N LYS A 76 4.12 -16.49 15.02
CA LYS A 76 5.01 -17.68 14.97
C LYS A 76 6.49 -17.30 15.04
N TYR A 77 6.89 -16.22 14.36
CA TYR A 77 8.29 -15.78 14.30
C TYR A 77 8.62 -14.63 15.27
N ASN A 78 7.66 -14.20 16.08
CA ASN A 78 7.80 -13.07 17.01
C ASN A 78 8.32 -11.80 16.31
N VAL A 79 7.70 -11.43 15.20
CA VAL A 79 8.00 -10.22 14.42
C VAL A 79 6.83 -9.25 14.45
N THR A 80 7.11 -7.95 14.48
CA THR A 80 6.07 -6.93 14.52
C THR A 80 5.34 -6.83 13.18
N LEU A 81 4.04 -7.11 13.15
CA LEU A 81 3.17 -6.82 12.01
C LEU A 81 2.67 -5.37 12.05
N ILE A 82 3.04 -4.58 11.04
CA ILE A 82 2.55 -3.22 10.77
C ILE A 82 1.69 -3.30 9.52
N GLU A 83 0.41 -2.95 9.60
CA GLU A 83 -0.46 -2.86 8.43
C GLU A 83 -0.34 -1.46 7.79
N ASP A 84 0.09 -1.38 6.54
CA ASP A 84 0.02 -0.14 5.77
C ASP A 84 -1.34 -0.09 5.05
N CYS A 85 -2.25 0.65 5.66
CA CYS A 85 -3.62 0.87 5.24
C CYS A 85 -3.79 2.21 4.51
N SER A 86 -2.71 2.82 4.03
CA SER A 86 -2.73 4.12 3.34
C SER A 86 -3.69 4.16 2.15
N GLN A 87 -4.02 3.00 1.57
CA GLN A 87 -4.93 2.85 0.45
C GLN A 87 -6.21 2.07 0.83
N CYS A 88 -6.41 1.72 2.11
CA CYS A 88 -7.53 0.88 2.60
C CYS A 88 -8.22 1.45 3.84
N HIS A 89 -8.67 2.71 3.77
CA HIS A 89 -9.41 3.31 4.88
C HIS A 89 -10.77 2.63 5.06
N VAL A 90 -11.15 2.34 6.31
CA VAL A 90 -12.46 1.76 6.70
C VAL A 90 -12.82 0.46 5.95
N THR A 91 -11.85 -0.18 5.28
CA THR A 91 -12.04 -1.44 4.56
C THR A 91 -12.08 -2.61 5.54
N LYS A 92 -12.96 -3.58 5.31
CA LYS A 92 -13.01 -4.81 6.11
C LYS A 92 -12.47 -6.03 5.39
N TYR A 93 -11.82 -6.88 6.17
CA TYR A 93 -11.45 -8.24 5.82
C TYR A 93 -12.07 -9.19 6.86
N LYS A 94 -12.83 -10.18 6.41
CA LYS A 94 -13.58 -11.13 7.28
C LYS A 94 -14.38 -10.41 8.37
N GLY A 95 -15.06 -9.32 8.00
CA GLY A 95 -15.89 -8.51 8.90
C GLY A 95 -15.14 -7.58 9.87
N LYS A 96 -13.81 -7.61 9.92
CA LYS A 96 -12.98 -6.77 10.80
C LYS A 96 -12.22 -5.73 9.99
N TYR A 97 -12.07 -4.51 10.53
CA TYR A 97 -11.34 -3.44 9.85
C TYR A 97 -9.85 -3.78 9.70
N VAL A 98 -9.30 -3.58 8.50
CA VAL A 98 -7.84 -3.63 8.32
C VAL A 98 -7.16 -2.51 9.09
N GLY A 99 -5.92 -2.73 9.48
CA GLY A 99 -5.19 -1.88 10.44
C GLY A 99 -5.40 -2.27 11.90
N THR A 100 -6.18 -3.34 12.16
CA THR A 100 -6.49 -3.82 13.52
C THR A 100 -6.16 -5.30 13.73
N PHE A 101 -5.50 -5.94 12.78
CA PHE A 101 -5.04 -7.33 12.86
C PHE A 101 -3.61 -7.44 13.38
N GLY A 102 -2.74 -6.54 12.94
CA GLY A 102 -1.36 -6.45 13.38
C GLY A 102 -1.21 -5.71 14.70
N HIS A 103 0.05 -5.39 15.04
CA HIS A 103 0.40 -4.63 16.23
C HIS A 103 0.04 -3.15 16.08
N MET A 104 0.06 -2.64 14.84
CA MET A 104 -0.40 -1.29 14.51
C MET A 104 -0.80 -1.18 13.04
N GLY A 105 -1.72 -0.26 12.76
CA GLY A 105 -2.12 0.13 11.40
C GLY A 105 -1.71 1.56 11.11
N CYS A 106 -1.26 1.84 9.90
CA CYS A 106 -0.82 3.16 9.43
C CYS A 106 -1.68 3.62 8.25
N PHE A 107 -2.06 4.89 8.26
CA PHE A 107 -2.94 5.50 7.27
C PHE A 107 -2.32 6.80 6.79
N SER A 108 -2.38 7.03 5.47
CA SER A 108 -2.01 8.30 4.84
C SER A 108 -3.24 9.19 4.74
N LEU A 109 -3.08 10.47 5.06
CA LEU A 109 -4.11 11.49 4.90
C LEU A 109 -3.76 12.47 3.76
N GLN A 110 -2.91 12.02 2.82
CA GLN A 110 -2.56 12.77 1.62
C GLN A 110 -3.80 12.98 0.74
N GLN A 111 -3.82 14.06 -0.05
CA GLN A 111 -4.95 14.50 -0.89
C GLN A 111 -5.67 13.40 -1.69
N SER A 112 -4.96 12.39 -2.19
CA SER A 112 -5.54 11.35 -3.05
C SER A 112 -6.25 10.22 -2.29
N LYS A 113 -6.18 10.18 -0.96
CA LYS A 113 -6.70 9.05 -0.16
C LYS A 113 -8.21 9.20 0.08
N HIS A 114 -8.85 8.10 0.52
CA HIS A 114 -10.29 8.05 0.86
C HIS A 114 -10.74 9.14 1.85
N MET A 115 -9.82 9.59 2.70
CA MET A 115 -9.96 10.79 3.50
C MET A 115 -8.64 11.56 3.46
N THR A 116 -8.69 12.87 3.66
CA THR A 116 -7.50 13.71 3.56
C THR A 116 -7.47 14.85 4.57
N THR A 117 -6.27 15.28 4.92
CA THR A 117 -5.98 16.52 5.64
C THR A 117 -5.10 17.46 4.79
N GLY A 118 -5.14 17.31 3.47
CA GLY A 118 -4.13 17.83 2.53
C GLY A 118 -2.90 16.94 2.51
N ASP A 119 -2.16 16.95 3.62
CA ASP A 119 -1.11 16.00 3.97
C ASP A 119 -1.26 15.59 5.43
N GLY A 120 -0.79 14.39 5.78
CA GLY A 120 -0.84 13.89 7.15
C GLY A 120 -0.78 12.37 7.20
N GLY A 121 -0.82 11.85 8.43
CA GLY A 121 -0.89 10.42 8.69
C GLY A 121 -1.56 10.13 10.02
N MET A 122 -2.02 8.90 10.17
CA MET A 122 -2.63 8.39 11.39
C MET A 122 -2.09 6.98 11.65
N THR A 123 -1.77 6.68 12.90
CA THR A 123 -1.44 5.33 13.35
C THR A 123 -2.43 4.90 14.42
N VAL A 124 -2.86 3.65 14.35
CA VAL A 124 -3.77 3.04 15.32
C VAL A 124 -3.13 1.80 15.92
N THR A 125 -3.44 1.50 17.17
CA THR A 125 -3.03 0.29 17.87
C THR A 125 -4.01 0.01 19.01
N ASN A 126 -4.11 -1.25 19.43
CA ASN A 126 -4.87 -1.66 20.61
C ASN A 126 -3.95 -1.87 21.84
N ASP A 127 -2.64 -1.72 21.68
CA ASP A 127 -1.67 -1.89 22.76
C ASP A 127 -1.29 -0.53 23.36
N GLU A 128 -1.50 -0.37 24.67
CA GLU A 128 -1.31 0.90 25.37
C GLU A 128 0.17 1.32 25.39
N ASP A 129 1.09 0.38 25.60
CA ASP A 129 2.53 0.66 25.61
C ASP A 129 3.02 1.13 24.23
N THR A 130 2.53 0.48 23.17
CA THR A 130 2.77 0.88 21.78
C THR A 130 2.19 2.27 21.50
N TYR A 131 0.96 2.54 21.95
CA TYR A 131 0.32 3.85 21.80
C TYR A 131 1.16 4.96 22.46
N ILE A 132 1.60 4.76 23.70
CA ILE A 132 2.44 5.71 24.43
C ILE A 132 3.73 5.95 23.64
N ARG A 133 4.40 4.87 23.19
CA ARG A 133 5.64 4.98 22.42
C ARG A 133 5.46 5.74 21.10
N LEU A 134 4.38 5.49 20.36
CA LEU A 134 4.05 6.20 19.11
C LEU A 134 3.82 7.69 19.36
N LYS A 135 3.05 8.04 20.39
CA LYS A 135 2.79 9.44 20.78
C LYS A 135 4.09 10.16 21.11
N LEU A 136 4.93 9.56 21.94
CA LEU A 136 6.26 10.09 22.28
C LEU A 136 7.13 10.26 21.03
N PHE A 137 7.19 9.25 20.15
CA PHE A 137 7.98 9.33 18.92
C PHE A 137 7.52 10.44 17.97
N SER A 138 6.22 10.74 17.94
CA SER A 138 5.69 11.85 17.13
C SER A 138 6.08 13.24 17.67
N ASP A 139 6.49 13.33 18.93
CA ASP A 139 6.77 14.59 19.62
C ASP A 139 8.13 14.61 20.31
N LYS A 140 9.18 14.24 19.57
CA LYS A 140 10.58 14.32 20.01
C LYS A 140 10.86 13.53 21.30
N GLY A 141 10.09 12.49 21.59
CA GLY A 141 10.25 11.67 22.79
C GLY A 141 9.82 12.36 24.08
N TRP A 142 9.04 13.45 24.00
CA TRP A 142 8.65 14.23 25.18
C TRP A 142 7.47 13.60 25.93
N ASP A 143 7.71 13.14 27.18
CA ASP A 143 6.66 12.55 28.02
C ASP A 143 5.86 13.62 28.78
N TYR A 144 4.58 13.75 28.40
CA TYR A 144 3.62 14.63 29.06
C TYR A 144 3.09 14.09 30.38
N LYS A 145 3.25 12.78 30.66
CA LYS A 145 2.76 12.14 31.89
C LYS A 145 3.44 12.73 33.13
N TYR A 146 4.69 13.15 32.98
CA TYR A 146 5.42 13.90 33.97
C TYR A 146 5.40 15.37 33.52
N MET A 147 4.35 16.12 33.87
CA MET A 147 4.26 17.59 33.66
C MET A 147 5.31 18.38 34.48
N GLY A 148 6.51 17.82 34.64
CA GLY A 148 7.71 18.40 35.25
C GLY A 148 8.73 18.80 34.18
N ASP A 149 10.01 18.45 34.37
CA ASP A 149 11.10 18.82 33.46
C ASP A 149 10.90 18.28 32.03
N ARG A 150 11.36 19.03 31.03
CA ARG A 150 11.23 18.69 29.60
C ARG A 150 12.24 17.61 29.19
N ASP A 151 12.10 16.43 29.75
CA ASP A 151 12.94 15.28 29.41
C ASP A 151 12.48 14.63 28.10
N HIS A 152 13.46 14.04 27.39
CA HIS A 152 13.29 13.40 26.10
C HIS A 152 13.75 11.94 26.20
N GLU A 153 12.80 11.01 26.19
CA GLU A 153 13.01 9.60 26.52
C GLU A 153 13.92 8.85 25.52
N PHE A 154 13.86 9.24 24.25
CA PHE A 154 14.67 8.65 23.18
C PHE A 154 14.72 9.58 21.97
N VAL A 155 15.65 9.29 21.05
CA VAL A 155 15.79 10.03 19.79
C VAL A 155 14.52 9.87 18.95
N ALA A 156 13.86 10.98 18.67
CA ALA A 156 12.62 11.02 17.93
C ALA A 156 12.46 12.34 17.14
N PRO A 157 11.78 12.32 15.99
CA PRO A 157 11.51 13.52 15.20
C PRO A 157 10.35 14.34 15.77
N ASN A 158 10.04 15.45 15.11
CA ASN A 158 8.79 16.18 15.33
C ASN A 158 7.83 15.90 14.17
N TYR A 159 6.88 15.00 14.37
CA TYR A 159 5.83 14.61 13.43
C TYR A 159 4.43 15.04 13.90
N ARG A 160 4.35 16.04 14.80
CA ARG A 160 3.06 16.57 15.27
C ARG A 160 2.21 17.05 14.10
N MET A 161 0.97 16.56 14.04
CA MET A 161 -0.07 17.13 13.19
C MET A 161 -0.47 18.51 13.70
N THR A 162 -0.80 19.43 12.79
CA THR A 162 -1.34 20.75 13.17
C THR A 162 -2.83 20.65 13.52
N GLU A 163 -3.32 21.55 14.38
CA GLU A 163 -4.75 21.64 14.72
C GLU A 163 -5.64 21.85 13.48
N MET A 164 -5.14 22.57 12.47
CA MET A 164 -5.86 22.77 11.21
C MET A 164 -6.06 21.45 10.45
N GLN A 165 -5.01 20.64 10.35
CA GLN A 165 -5.12 19.29 9.76
C GLN A 165 -6.05 18.41 10.59
N GLY A 166 -5.95 18.46 11.93
CA GLY A 166 -6.83 17.73 12.84
C GLY A 166 -8.31 18.08 12.63
N ALA A 167 -8.64 19.37 12.52
CA ALA A 167 -10.01 19.83 12.28
C ALA A 167 -10.58 19.33 10.94
N VAL A 168 -9.76 19.34 9.87
CA VAL A 168 -10.14 18.75 8.57
C VAL A 168 -10.35 17.24 8.70
N GLY A 169 -9.45 16.54 9.41
CA GLY A 169 -9.53 15.10 9.62
C GLY A 169 -10.81 14.68 10.36
N VAL A 170 -11.18 15.40 11.42
CA VAL A 170 -12.43 15.17 12.17
C VAL A 170 -13.66 15.31 11.27
N ALA A 171 -13.71 16.33 10.41
CA ALA A 171 -14.80 16.51 9.47
C ALA A 171 -14.86 15.43 8.36
N GLN A 172 -13.73 14.79 8.05
CA GLN A 172 -13.63 13.74 7.04
C GLN A 172 -13.97 12.34 7.58
N LEU A 173 -13.71 12.06 8.87
CA LEU A 173 -13.94 10.74 9.47
C LEU A 173 -15.37 10.23 9.31
N GLU A 174 -16.37 11.11 9.52
CA GLU A 174 -17.77 10.69 9.36
C GLU A 174 -18.10 10.38 7.90
N LYS A 175 -17.56 11.16 6.94
CA LYS A 175 -17.81 10.95 5.50
C LYS A 175 -17.23 9.64 5.02
N VAL A 176 -15.98 9.34 5.42
CA VAL A 176 -15.32 8.11 5.00
C VAL A 176 -16.01 6.88 5.59
N ARG A 177 -16.51 6.99 6.82
CA ARG A 177 -17.22 5.91 7.52
C ARG A 177 -18.63 5.66 6.99
N SER A 178 -19.36 6.71 6.63
CA SER A 178 -20.80 6.63 6.32
C SER A 178 -21.13 6.54 4.83
N GLY A 179 -20.17 6.77 3.92
CA GLY A 179 -20.52 6.77 2.49
C GLY A 179 -19.39 6.59 1.49
N VAL A 180 -18.20 7.18 1.70
CA VAL A 180 -17.13 7.16 0.67
C VAL A 180 -16.74 5.73 0.31
N VAL A 181 -16.45 4.91 1.32
CA VAL A 181 -15.95 3.55 1.10
C VAL A 181 -17.04 2.64 0.55
N GLU A 182 -18.26 2.72 1.09
CA GLU A 182 -19.40 1.94 0.61
C GLU A 182 -19.74 2.24 -0.86
N LYS A 183 -19.81 3.54 -1.23
CA LYS A 183 -20.06 3.97 -2.61
C LYS A 183 -18.97 3.45 -3.55
N ARG A 184 -17.68 3.57 -3.17
CA ARG A 184 -16.55 3.07 -3.98
C ARG A 184 -16.60 1.54 -4.15
N ILE A 185 -16.91 0.79 -3.09
CA ILE A 185 -17.09 -0.68 -3.17
C ILE A 185 -18.20 -1.01 -4.17
N ALA A 186 -19.36 -0.35 -4.08
CA ALA A 186 -20.50 -0.60 -4.96
C ALA A 186 -20.18 -0.30 -6.43
N LEU A 187 -19.59 0.87 -6.71
CA LEU A 187 -19.21 1.26 -8.08
C LEU A 187 -18.12 0.36 -8.67
N GLY A 188 -17.11 -0.01 -7.87
CA GLY A 188 -16.06 -0.91 -8.32
C GLY A 188 -16.58 -2.31 -8.63
N ARG A 189 -17.48 -2.85 -7.79
CA ARG A 189 -18.15 -4.14 -8.06
C ARG A 189 -18.98 -4.10 -9.35
N LEU A 190 -19.72 -3.00 -9.56
CA LEU A 190 -20.46 -2.79 -10.81
C LEU A 190 -19.52 -2.80 -12.01
N LEU A 191 -18.41 -2.05 -11.96
CA LEU A 191 -17.45 -2.00 -13.05
C LEU A 191 -16.81 -3.36 -13.34
N CYS A 192 -16.40 -4.10 -12.30
CA CYS A 192 -15.89 -5.47 -12.45
C CYS A 192 -16.88 -6.36 -13.20
N GLY A 193 -18.17 -6.32 -12.86
CA GLY A 193 -19.20 -7.11 -13.55
C GLY A 193 -19.41 -6.70 -15.00
N LEU A 194 -19.35 -5.40 -15.30
CA LEU A 194 -19.56 -4.88 -16.66
C LEU A 194 -18.39 -5.15 -17.63
N ILE A 195 -17.19 -5.44 -17.12
CA ILE A 195 -16.01 -5.71 -17.94
C ILE A 195 -15.50 -7.16 -17.81
N ALA A 196 -16.21 -8.02 -17.07
CA ALA A 196 -15.77 -9.39 -16.76
C ALA A 196 -15.54 -10.24 -18.02
N ASP A 197 -16.37 -10.06 -19.04
CA ASP A 197 -16.31 -10.80 -20.30
C ASP A 197 -15.53 -10.07 -21.41
N ALA A 198 -14.93 -8.92 -21.10
CA ALA A 198 -14.18 -8.13 -22.08
C ALA A 198 -12.90 -8.89 -22.50
N PRO A 199 -12.67 -9.14 -23.81
CA PRO A 199 -11.51 -9.89 -24.27
C PRO A 199 -10.18 -9.27 -23.81
N GLY A 200 -9.31 -10.09 -23.22
CA GLY A 200 -8.00 -9.63 -22.76
C GLY A 200 -8.04 -8.68 -21.56
N VAL A 201 -9.17 -8.57 -20.86
CA VAL A 201 -9.31 -7.83 -19.61
C VAL A 201 -9.54 -8.81 -18.46
N THR A 202 -8.92 -8.57 -17.32
CA THR A 202 -9.14 -9.37 -16.11
C THR A 202 -9.23 -8.45 -14.90
N PRO A 203 -10.44 -8.20 -14.36
CA PRO A 203 -10.61 -7.46 -13.12
C PRO A 203 -9.88 -8.14 -11.95
N ILE A 204 -9.45 -7.36 -10.97
CA ILE A 204 -8.92 -7.94 -9.73
C ILE A 204 -10.05 -8.68 -8.99
N PRO A 205 -9.79 -9.92 -8.49
CA PRO A 205 -10.79 -10.69 -7.78
C PRO A 205 -11.14 -10.07 -6.43
N PHE A 206 -12.43 -10.11 -6.12
CA PHE A 206 -12.99 -9.83 -4.82
C PHE A 206 -13.85 -11.01 -4.38
N ASP A 207 -13.82 -11.31 -3.08
CA ASP A 207 -14.56 -12.41 -2.47
C ASP A 207 -15.54 -11.84 -1.44
N ASP A 208 -16.55 -12.61 -1.03
CA ASP A 208 -17.56 -12.14 -0.07
C ASP A 208 -16.94 -11.67 1.27
N ASP A 209 -15.84 -12.31 1.67
CA ASP A 209 -15.12 -11.99 2.90
C ASP A 209 -14.09 -10.87 2.76
N THR A 210 -13.90 -10.30 1.57
CA THR A 210 -12.92 -9.22 1.34
C THR A 210 -13.55 -8.02 0.66
N GLU A 211 -13.73 -6.94 1.40
CA GLU A 211 -14.07 -5.66 0.79
C GLU A 211 -12.89 -5.12 -0.01
N VAL A 212 -13.17 -4.49 -1.15
CA VAL A 212 -12.18 -3.75 -1.93
C VAL A 212 -12.65 -2.32 -2.03
N SER A 213 -12.01 -1.41 -1.30
CA SER A 213 -12.42 0.00 -1.21
C SER A 213 -11.92 0.87 -2.37
N TRP A 214 -11.14 0.27 -3.27
CA TRP A 214 -10.67 0.86 -4.53
C TRP A 214 -10.12 2.28 -4.36
N TRP A 215 -8.88 2.40 -3.87
CA TRP A 215 -8.16 3.68 -3.93
C TRP A 215 -8.01 4.13 -5.38
N ASN A 216 -7.66 3.19 -6.26
CA ASN A 216 -7.86 3.29 -7.70
C ASN A 216 -8.59 2.03 -8.15
N PHE A 217 -9.37 2.13 -9.23
CA PHE A 217 -9.87 0.94 -9.89
C PHE A 217 -8.75 0.34 -10.74
N VAL A 218 -8.55 -0.97 -10.64
CA VAL A 218 -7.41 -1.67 -11.25
C VAL A 218 -7.86 -2.97 -11.87
N PHE A 219 -7.28 -3.30 -13.03
CA PHE A 219 -7.50 -4.55 -13.75
C PHE A 219 -6.27 -4.87 -14.59
N HIS A 220 -6.17 -6.12 -15.06
CA HIS A 220 -5.11 -6.56 -15.95
C HIS A 220 -5.56 -6.51 -17.40
N VAL A 221 -4.68 -6.03 -18.27
CA VAL A 221 -4.75 -6.16 -19.72
C VAL A 221 -3.81 -7.30 -20.12
N THR A 222 -4.38 -8.39 -20.62
CA THR A 222 -3.68 -9.60 -21.05
C THR A 222 -3.84 -9.79 -22.55
N GLY A 223 -2.75 -10.07 -23.27
CA GLY A 223 -2.78 -10.31 -24.72
C GLY A 223 -2.59 -9.05 -25.57
N HIS A 224 -2.58 -7.86 -24.96
CA HIS A 224 -2.25 -6.60 -25.60
C HIS A 224 -1.26 -5.81 -24.74
N ASP A 225 -0.56 -4.87 -25.37
CA ASP A 225 0.28 -3.90 -24.68
C ASP A 225 -0.60 -2.96 -23.82
N PRO A 226 -0.42 -2.90 -22.48
CA PRO A 226 -1.26 -2.09 -21.60
C PRO A 226 -1.20 -0.60 -21.92
N ASP A 227 -0.04 -0.07 -22.31
CA ASP A 227 0.12 1.33 -22.73
C ASP A 227 -0.78 1.63 -23.95
N ALA A 228 -0.72 0.80 -24.99
CA ALA A 228 -1.56 0.93 -26.18
C ALA A 228 -3.07 0.80 -25.85
N PHE A 229 -3.44 -0.15 -24.99
CA PHE A 229 -4.82 -0.33 -24.55
C PHE A 229 -5.35 0.91 -23.81
N CYS A 230 -4.62 1.39 -22.80
CA CYS A 230 -5.02 2.56 -22.01
C CYS A 230 -5.09 3.84 -22.86
N LYS A 231 -4.17 3.99 -23.82
CA LYS A 231 -4.21 5.08 -24.80
C LYS A 231 -5.45 5.03 -25.68
N ALA A 232 -5.85 3.84 -26.14
CA ALA A 232 -7.05 3.67 -26.93
C ALA A 232 -8.32 3.98 -26.12
N VAL A 233 -8.40 3.55 -24.86
CA VAL A 233 -9.54 3.90 -23.98
C VAL A 233 -9.56 5.40 -23.66
N THR A 234 -8.40 6.02 -23.51
CA THR A 234 -8.29 7.48 -23.35
C THR A 234 -8.82 8.23 -24.58
N ALA A 235 -8.61 7.70 -25.78
CA ALA A 235 -9.18 8.27 -27.01
C ALA A 235 -10.72 8.15 -27.08
N GLU A 236 -11.32 7.24 -26.31
CA GLU A 236 -12.77 7.11 -26.13
C GLU A 236 -13.33 8.04 -25.03
N GLY A 237 -12.48 8.89 -24.42
CA GLY A 237 -12.88 9.91 -23.45
C GLY A 237 -12.68 9.55 -21.98
N VAL A 238 -12.13 8.37 -21.68
CA VAL A 238 -11.90 7.90 -20.31
C VAL A 238 -10.40 7.96 -19.98
N SER A 239 -10.00 8.91 -19.13
CA SER A 239 -8.59 9.06 -18.73
C SER A 239 -8.10 7.84 -17.95
N MET A 240 -7.24 7.02 -18.57
CA MET A 240 -6.75 5.78 -17.99
C MET A 240 -5.23 5.66 -18.17
N GLY A 241 -4.56 5.17 -17.13
CA GLY A 241 -3.11 4.95 -17.14
C GLY A 241 -2.76 3.47 -17.18
N ALA A 242 -1.68 3.16 -17.88
CA ALA A 242 -1.00 1.88 -17.75
C ALA A 242 0.04 1.97 -16.65
N HIS A 243 0.19 0.88 -15.89
CA HIS A 243 1.17 0.73 -14.81
C HIS A 243 0.92 1.65 -13.60
N TYR A 244 1.13 1.13 -12.39
CA TYR A 244 1.21 1.97 -11.18
C TYR A 244 2.61 2.52 -10.98
N ILE A 245 3.54 1.61 -10.74
CA ILE A 245 4.97 1.85 -10.83
C ILE A 245 5.47 0.94 -11.97
N LYS A 246 6.27 1.45 -12.90
CA LYS A 246 6.68 0.66 -14.08
C LYS A 246 7.57 -0.54 -13.72
N ASP A 247 8.32 -0.42 -12.63
CA ASP A 247 9.24 -1.41 -12.11
C ASP A 247 9.04 -1.55 -10.60
N PRO A 248 9.43 -2.68 -9.97
CA PRO A 248 9.46 -2.82 -8.52
C PRO A 248 10.08 -1.61 -7.83
N ILE A 249 9.54 -1.22 -6.68
CA ILE A 249 9.84 0.06 -6.04
C ILE A 249 11.33 0.27 -5.76
N PHE A 250 12.05 -0.82 -5.46
CA PHE A 250 13.50 -0.78 -5.23
C PHE A 250 14.32 -0.44 -6.47
N MET A 251 13.78 -0.60 -7.68
CA MET A 251 14.40 -0.20 -8.94
C MET A 251 14.09 1.27 -9.30
N ARG A 252 13.16 1.91 -8.58
CA ARG A 252 12.70 3.28 -8.86
C ARG A 252 13.55 4.36 -8.17
N GLY A 253 14.64 3.97 -7.50
CA GLY A 253 15.62 4.89 -6.94
C GLY A 253 16.97 4.21 -6.68
N ASN A 254 18.05 4.97 -6.87
CA ASN A 254 19.42 4.47 -6.68
C ASN A 254 19.78 4.19 -5.20
N TYR A 255 18.90 4.55 -4.26
CA TYR A 255 19.12 4.34 -2.83
C TYR A 255 19.08 2.87 -2.41
N LEU A 256 18.51 1.98 -3.23
CA LEU A 256 18.56 0.52 -3.02
C LEU A 256 19.47 -0.18 -4.02
N THR A 257 19.22 -0.06 -5.33
CA THR A 257 20.01 -0.75 -6.38
C THR A 257 21.49 -0.38 -6.36
N GLU A 258 21.80 0.91 -6.18
CA GLU A 258 23.18 1.40 -6.06
C GLU A 258 23.59 1.70 -4.62
N LYS A 259 22.69 1.43 -3.65
CA LYS A 259 22.92 1.65 -2.21
C LYS A 259 23.32 3.12 -1.89
N LYS A 260 22.81 4.10 -2.63
CA LYS A 260 23.05 5.55 -2.39
C LYS A 260 22.04 6.13 -1.39
N THR A 261 22.28 5.91 -0.10
CA THR A 261 21.37 6.31 0.99
C THR A 261 21.64 7.75 1.50
N TYR A 262 22.27 7.93 2.66
CA TYR A 262 22.60 9.26 3.18
C TYR A 262 23.79 9.83 2.42
N GLY A 263 23.50 10.59 1.36
CA GLY A 263 24.51 10.98 0.37
C GLY A 263 25.12 9.73 -0.28
N ASN A 264 26.45 9.61 -0.22
CA ASN A 264 27.18 8.45 -0.76
C ASN A 264 27.64 7.47 0.34
N SER A 265 27.06 7.53 1.55
CA SER A 265 27.52 6.72 2.68
C SER A 265 27.33 5.21 2.48
N GLY A 266 26.25 4.79 1.81
CA GLY A 266 25.89 3.38 1.70
C GLY A 266 25.49 2.72 3.02
N PHE A 267 25.14 3.51 4.05
CA PHE A 267 24.62 2.97 5.30
C PHE A 267 23.14 2.55 5.13
N PRO A 268 22.69 1.39 5.64
CA PRO A 268 23.44 0.41 6.45
C PRO A 268 24.25 -0.62 5.64
N PHE A 269 24.09 -0.68 4.32
CA PHE A 269 24.60 -1.77 3.47
C PHE A 269 26.11 -2.03 3.50
N HIS A 270 26.94 -1.00 3.65
CA HIS A 270 28.42 -1.10 3.57
C HIS A 270 29.15 -1.02 4.92
N HIS A 271 28.44 -1.13 6.05
CA HIS A 271 28.98 -0.75 7.38
C HIS A 271 28.94 -1.85 8.44
N GLY A 272 28.97 -3.13 8.04
CA GLY A 272 29.13 -4.27 8.96
C GLY A 272 27.96 -4.54 9.92
N VAL A 273 26.89 -3.72 9.86
CA VAL A 273 25.64 -3.93 10.61
C VAL A 273 24.69 -4.89 9.89
N THR A 274 24.93 -5.15 8.61
CA THR A 274 24.20 -6.12 7.79
C THR A 274 24.67 -7.56 8.02
N SER A 275 23.82 -8.54 7.73
CA SER A 275 24.08 -9.99 7.97
C SER A 275 24.57 -10.68 6.71
N ARG A 276 24.26 -10.08 5.57
CA ARG A 276 24.53 -10.59 4.23
C ARG A 276 24.61 -9.42 3.26
N GLU A 277 25.07 -9.70 2.06
CA GLU A 277 24.90 -8.79 0.95
C GLU A 277 23.44 -8.79 0.48
N TYR A 278 22.91 -7.59 0.23
CA TYR A 278 21.56 -7.41 -0.31
C TYR A 278 21.66 -7.03 -1.78
N HIS A 279 20.92 -7.76 -2.61
CA HIS A 279 20.78 -7.55 -4.04
C HIS A 279 19.31 -7.24 -4.34
N TYR A 280 19.09 -6.20 -5.14
CA TYR A 280 17.76 -5.73 -5.51
C TYR A 280 17.62 -5.78 -7.03
N GLY A 281 17.16 -6.92 -7.54
CA GLY A 281 16.91 -7.16 -8.96
C GLY A 281 15.51 -7.71 -9.21
N PRO A 282 15.01 -7.69 -10.45
CA PRO A 282 13.67 -8.19 -10.77
C PRO A 282 13.47 -9.68 -10.45
N GLU A 283 14.56 -10.46 -10.42
CA GLU A 283 14.55 -11.90 -10.17
C GLU A 283 14.10 -12.29 -8.76
N ILE A 284 14.16 -11.38 -7.78
CA ILE A 284 13.69 -11.67 -6.41
C ILE A 284 12.18 -11.51 -6.25
N VAL A 285 11.50 -10.87 -7.21
CA VAL A 285 10.04 -10.61 -7.19
C VAL A 285 9.39 -10.81 -8.57
N PRO A 286 9.50 -12.01 -9.16
CA PRO A 286 8.97 -12.28 -10.50
C PRO A 286 7.45 -12.06 -10.60
N GLY A 287 6.71 -12.28 -9.51
CA GLY A 287 5.28 -12.01 -9.45
C GLY A 287 4.97 -10.52 -9.59
N ALA A 288 5.74 -9.67 -8.92
CA ALA A 288 5.62 -8.22 -9.04
C ALA A 288 5.93 -7.73 -10.47
N VAL A 289 7.00 -8.24 -11.07
CA VAL A 289 7.37 -7.91 -12.45
C VAL A 289 6.24 -8.27 -13.43
N LYS A 290 5.65 -9.47 -13.27
CA LYS A 290 4.52 -9.92 -14.09
C LYS A 290 3.27 -9.06 -13.89
N ALA A 291 2.95 -8.69 -12.65
CA ALA A 291 1.78 -7.88 -12.37
C ALA A 291 1.91 -6.48 -13.00
N LEU A 292 3.06 -5.84 -12.80
CA LEU A 292 3.34 -4.50 -13.30
C LEU A 292 3.32 -4.46 -14.83
N SER A 293 3.68 -5.54 -15.53
CA SER A 293 3.65 -5.58 -16.99
C SER A 293 2.26 -5.67 -17.61
N THR A 294 1.20 -5.78 -16.81
CA THR A 294 -0.18 -6.00 -17.31
C THR A 294 -1.22 -5.06 -16.71
N VAL A 295 -0.90 -4.33 -15.64
CA VAL A 295 -1.90 -3.54 -14.91
C VAL A 295 -2.31 -2.26 -15.64
N ALA A 296 -3.61 -2.00 -15.68
CA ALA A 296 -4.24 -0.74 -16.04
C ALA A 296 -4.96 -0.17 -14.82
N LEU A 297 -5.03 1.17 -14.75
CA LEU A 297 -5.58 1.87 -13.61
C LEU A 297 -6.40 3.09 -14.00
N TRP A 298 -7.51 3.23 -13.28
CA TRP A 298 -8.46 4.31 -13.46
C TRP A 298 -8.76 5.00 -12.12
N GLY A 299 -8.70 6.33 -12.14
CA GLY A 299 -8.96 7.17 -10.97
C GLY A 299 -10.45 7.22 -10.63
N MET A 300 -10.93 6.21 -9.90
CA MET A 300 -12.30 6.15 -9.43
C MET A 300 -12.50 7.08 -8.22
N HIS A 301 -13.70 7.66 -8.07
CA HIS A 301 -14.09 8.39 -6.85
C HIS A 301 -15.58 8.28 -6.52
N GLU A 302 -15.91 8.53 -5.26
CA GLU A 302 -17.25 8.39 -4.68
C GLU A 302 -18.32 9.35 -5.24
N HIS A 303 -17.90 10.43 -5.91
CA HIS A 303 -18.84 11.36 -6.57
C HIS A 303 -19.35 10.88 -7.94
N MET A 304 -18.91 9.72 -8.40
CA MET A 304 -19.40 9.12 -9.65
C MET A 304 -20.77 8.46 -9.44
N GLU A 305 -21.57 8.45 -10.51
CA GLU A 305 -22.82 7.73 -10.57
C GLU A 305 -22.71 6.46 -11.42
N GLU A 306 -23.72 5.58 -11.34
CA GLU A 306 -23.72 4.34 -12.13
C GLU A 306 -23.62 4.59 -13.64
N ALA A 307 -24.13 5.72 -14.13
CA ALA A 307 -24.02 6.11 -15.53
C ALA A 307 -22.54 6.32 -15.93
N ASP A 308 -21.75 6.98 -15.09
CA ASP A 308 -20.31 7.20 -15.34
C ASP A 308 -19.57 5.85 -15.41
N ILE A 309 -19.92 4.91 -14.53
CA ILE A 309 -19.34 3.55 -14.52
C ILE A 309 -19.69 2.78 -15.80
N ARG A 310 -20.92 2.94 -16.30
CA ARG A 310 -21.36 2.30 -17.56
C ARG A 310 -20.65 2.90 -18.77
N ASP A 311 -20.42 4.21 -18.79
CA ASP A 311 -19.65 4.86 -19.87
C ASP A 311 -18.19 4.39 -19.88
N VAL A 312 -17.58 4.26 -18.70
CA VAL A 312 -16.23 3.69 -18.54
C VAL A 312 -16.18 2.25 -19.03
N ALA A 313 -17.12 1.42 -18.61
CA ALA A 313 -17.21 0.03 -19.06
C ALA A 313 -17.43 -0.07 -20.57
N ALA A 314 -18.26 0.81 -21.16
CA ALA A 314 -18.50 0.84 -22.60
C ALA A 314 -17.21 1.14 -23.38
N ALA A 315 -16.40 2.11 -22.92
CA ALA A 315 -15.11 2.43 -23.52
C ALA A 315 -14.12 1.26 -23.44
N ILE A 316 -14.01 0.62 -22.25
CA ILE A 316 -13.15 -0.57 -22.04
C ILE A 316 -13.58 -1.71 -22.97
N ASN A 317 -14.86 -2.07 -22.96
CA ASN A 317 -15.40 -3.15 -23.79
C ASN A 317 -15.21 -2.86 -25.29
N LYS A 318 -15.44 -1.63 -25.74
CA LYS A 318 -15.26 -1.25 -27.14
C LYS A 318 -13.81 -1.47 -27.60
N VAL A 319 -12.84 -1.01 -26.79
CA VAL A 319 -11.42 -1.18 -27.11
C VAL A 319 -11.00 -2.64 -27.05
N ALA A 320 -11.40 -3.37 -26.01
CA ALA A 320 -11.13 -4.81 -25.87
C ALA A 320 -11.60 -5.60 -27.10
N ASN A 321 -12.86 -5.41 -27.51
CA ASN A 321 -13.43 -6.10 -28.68
C ASN A 321 -12.76 -5.69 -30.00
N ALA A 322 -12.39 -4.42 -30.15
CA ALA A 322 -11.73 -3.94 -31.36
C ALA A 322 -10.30 -4.49 -31.52
N LEU A 323 -9.60 -4.72 -30.40
CA LEU A 323 -8.24 -5.26 -30.40
C LEU A 323 -8.22 -6.79 -30.53
N SER A 324 -9.24 -7.50 -30.06
CA SER A 324 -9.36 -8.96 -30.22
C SER A 324 -9.79 -9.40 -31.62
N SER A 325 -10.31 -8.47 -32.44
CA SER A 325 -10.77 -8.74 -33.81
C SER A 325 -9.66 -8.57 -34.87
N LYS A 326 -8.42 -8.33 -34.44
CA LYS A 326 -7.22 -8.17 -35.30
C LYS A 326 -6.27 -9.34 -35.09
#